data_AF-A0A6I4TGX0-F1
#
_entry.id   AF-A0A6I4TGX0-F1
#
_cell.length_a   1.000
_cell.length_b   1.000
_cell.length_c   1.000
_cell.angle_alpha   90.00
_cell.angle_beta   90.00
_cell.angle_gamma   90.00
#
_symmetry.space_group_name_H-M   'P 1'
#
loop_
_entity.id
_entity.type
_entity.pdbx_description
1 polymer ?
#
loop_
_entity_poly.entity_id
_entity_poly.type
_entity_poly.pdbx_seq_one_letter_code
_entity_poly.pdbx_strand_id
1 'polypeptide(L)'
;MPTKRSAVDALRKLEAERQALDERQRELEEKAALELGQLILGSGVEAFSRKGLKQASERLGKLGEAEALRRLGSEPSASGRNGTPAGS
;
A
#
# COMPACT_ATOMS: atom_id res chain seq x y z
N MET A 1 -4.93 6.82 52.70
CA MET A 1 -5.66 5.78 51.93
C MET A 1 -6.15 6.40 50.64
N PRO A 2 -5.87 5.81 49.46
CA PRO A 2 -6.48 6.27 48.22
C PRO A 2 -7.98 5.99 48.35
N THR A 3 -8.79 7.05 48.37
CA THR A 3 -10.25 6.92 48.40
C THR A 3 -10.70 6.35 47.07
N LYS A 4 -11.77 5.55 47.06
CA LYS A 4 -12.37 4.86 45.89
C LYS A 4 -12.95 5.82 44.82
N ARG A 5 -12.36 7.01 44.67
CA ARG A 5 -12.73 8.13 43.82
C ARG A 5 -11.70 8.29 42.68
N SER A 6 -11.42 7.30 41.85
CA SER A 6 -12.25 6.14 41.51
C SER A 6 -11.52 5.31 40.47
N ALA A 7 -11.25 4.03 40.73
CA ALA A 7 -10.80 3.12 39.68
C ALA A 7 -11.79 3.10 38.49
N VAL A 8 -13.07 3.40 38.74
CA VAL A 8 -14.10 3.56 37.71
C VAL A 8 -13.90 4.85 36.90
N ASP A 9 -13.48 5.96 37.52
CA ASP A 9 -13.19 7.20 36.77
C ASP A 9 -11.90 7.05 35.95
N ALA A 10 -10.91 6.33 36.47
CA ALA A 10 -9.72 5.96 35.71
C ALA A 10 -10.06 5.07 34.52
N LEU A 11 -10.97 4.09 34.70
CA LEU A 11 -11.46 3.25 33.61
C LEU A 11 -12.21 4.06 32.55
N ARG A 12 -13.12 4.96 32.96
CA ARG A 12 -13.84 5.86 32.04
C ARG A 12 -12.91 6.77 31.25
N LYS A 13 -11.87 7.30 31.90
CA LYS A 13 -10.84 8.11 31.23
C LYS A 13 -10.10 7.28 30.18
N LEU A 14 -9.71 6.05 30.52
CA LEU A 14 -9.05 5.13 29.60
C LEU A 14 -9.95 4.78 28.40
N GLU A 15 -11.24 4.54 28.62
CA GLU A 15 -12.20 4.29 27.55
C GLU A 15 -12.33 5.50 26.61
N ALA A 16 -12.41 6.72 27.15
CA ALA A 16 -12.43 7.94 26.36
C ALA A 16 -11.12 8.16 25.58
N GLU A 17 -9.96 7.87 26.19
CA GLU A 17 -8.67 7.94 25.52
C GLU A 17 -8.55 6.91 24.38
N ARG A 18 -9.08 5.70 24.55
CA ARG A 18 -9.12 4.70 23.48
C ARG A 18 -9.98 5.15 22.31
N GLN A 19 -11.17 5.70 22.58
CA GLN A 19 -12.03 6.25 21.54
C GLN A 19 -11.34 7.39 20.78
N ALA A 20 -10.69 8.31 21.49
CA ALA A 20 -9.92 9.39 20.87
C ALA A 20 -8.75 8.88 20.03
N LEU A 21 -8.05 7.84 20.49
CA LEU A 21 -6.97 7.21 19.72
C LEU A 21 -7.49 6.53 18.46
N ASP A 22 -8.63 5.83 18.54
CA ASP A 22 -9.27 5.19 17.38
C ASP A 22 -9.69 6.23 16.33
N GLU A 23 -10.21 7.39 16.75
CA GLU A 23 -10.54 8.50 15.86
C GLU A 23 -9.28 9.07 15.19
N ARG A 24 -8.22 9.32 15.98
CA ARG A 24 -6.94 9.80 15.45
C ARG A 24 -6.29 8.81 14.49
N GLN A 25 -6.37 7.52 14.77
CA GLN A 25 -5.87 6.48 13.88
C GLN A 25 -6.58 6.55 12.52
N ARG A 26 -7.91 6.68 12.50
CA ARG A 26 -8.69 6.82 11.26
C ARG A 26 -8.31 8.07 10.47
N GLU A 27 -8.16 9.22 11.14
CA GLU A 27 -7.70 10.46 10.50
C GLU A 27 -6.32 10.31 9.86
N LEU A 28 -5.39 9.63 10.54
CA LEU A 28 -4.05 9.39 10.04
C LEU A 28 -4.04 8.41 8.87
N GLU A 29 -4.85 7.36 8.92
CA GLU A 29 -5.03 6.42 7.81
C GLU A 29 -5.60 7.11 6.56
N GLU A 30 -6.58 8.00 6.74
CA GLU A 30 -7.13 8.79 5.64
C GLU A 30 -6.07 9.71 5.01
N LYS A 31 -5.30 10.42 5.85
CA LYS A 31 -4.19 11.26 5.37
C LYS A 31 -3.12 10.44 4.63
N ALA A 32 -2.73 9.30 5.18
CA ALA A 32 -1.76 8.41 4.53
C ALA A 32 -2.30 7.91 3.19
N ALA A 33 -3.58 7.55 3.10
CA ALA A 33 -4.20 7.14 1.84
C ALA A 33 -4.19 8.27 0.80
N LEU A 34 -4.42 9.52 1.22
CA LEU A 34 -4.34 10.70 0.34
C LEU A 34 -2.91 10.95 -0.16
N GLU A 35 -1.91 10.92 0.74
CA GLU A 35 -0.50 11.08 0.39
C GLU A 35 -0.04 10.00 -0.61
N LEU A 36 -0.38 8.73 -0.36
CA LEU A 36 -0.10 7.64 -1.28
C LEU A 36 -0.82 7.83 -2.62
N GLY A 37 -2.07 8.30 -2.60
CA GLY A 37 -2.81 8.63 -3.81
C GLY A 37 -2.11 9.71 -4.64
N GLN A 38 -1.60 10.77 -4.00
CA GLN A 38 -0.85 11.84 -4.68
C GLN A 38 0.44 11.35 -5.31
N LEU A 39 1.17 10.43 -4.66
CA LEU A 39 2.38 9.82 -5.24
C LEU A 39 2.08 8.98 -6.48
N ILE A 40 0.89 8.40 -6.56
CA ILE A 40 0.47 7.56 -7.69
C ILE A 40 0.04 8.40 -8.89
N LEU A 41 -0.48 9.61 -8.69
CA LEU A 41 -0.92 10.47 -9.79
C LEU A 41 0.25 10.85 -10.72
N GLY A 42 0.04 10.71 -12.02
CA GLY A 42 1.07 10.96 -13.05
C GLY A 42 2.05 9.80 -13.25
N SER A 43 1.90 8.68 -12.54
CA SER A 43 2.75 7.50 -12.71
C SER A 43 2.24 6.52 -13.78
N GLY A 44 1.02 6.74 -14.29
CA GLY A 44 0.30 5.82 -15.18
C GLY A 44 -0.45 4.71 -14.42
N VAL A 45 -0.14 4.49 -13.15
CA VAL A 45 -0.81 3.50 -12.30
C VAL A 45 -2.25 3.95 -11.97
N GLU A 46 -2.56 5.24 -12.02
CA GLU A 46 -3.92 5.78 -11.87
C GLU A 46 -4.90 5.27 -12.94
N ALA A 47 -4.42 4.80 -14.09
CA ALA A 47 -5.24 4.20 -15.14
C ALA A 47 -5.66 2.75 -14.82
N PHE A 48 -5.09 2.14 -13.78
CA PHE A 48 -5.37 0.75 -13.44
C PHE A 48 -6.77 0.63 -12.84
N SER A 49 -7.49 -0.46 -13.19
CA SER A 49 -8.72 -0.79 -12.46
C SER A 49 -8.41 -1.08 -10.99
N ARG A 50 -9.33 -0.78 -10.07
CA ARG A 50 -9.18 -1.06 -8.63
C ARG A 50 -8.75 -2.51 -8.35
N LYS A 51 -9.36 -3.48 -9.05
CA LYS A 51 -9.02 -4.91 -8.91
C LYS A 51 -7.62 -5.21 -9.42
N GLY A 52 -7.25 -4.64 -10.59
CA GLY A 52 -5.93 -4.81 -11.18
C GLY A 52 -4.83 -4.20 -10.32
N LEU A 53 -5.05 -2.98 -9.81
CA LEU A 53 -4.13 -2.32 -8.90
C LEU A 53 -3.92 -3.14 -7.63
N LYS A 54 -5.01 -3.57 -6.97
CA LYS A 54 -4.91 -4.42 -5.78
C LYS A 54 -4.10 -5.69 -6.04
N GLN A 55 -4.39 -6.40 -7.13
CA GLN A 55 -3.69 -7.62 -7.49
C GLN A 55 -2.20 -7.37 -7.82
N ALA A 56 -1.88 -6.27 -8.49
CA ALA A 56 -0.52 -5.86 -8.77
C ALA A 56 0.23 -5.54 -7.47
N SER A 57 -0.33 -4.70 -6.60
CA SER A 57 0.24 -4.35 -5.30
C SER A 57 0.48 -5.59 -4.41
N GLU A 58 -0.47 -6.53 -4.36
CA GLU A 58 -0.31 -7.79 -3.60
C GLU A 58 0.83 -8.64 -4.15
N ARG A 59 0.99 -8.72 -5.47
CA ARG A 59 2.08 -9.49 -6.11
C ARG A 59 3.43 -8.82 -5.89
N LEU A 60 3.50 -7.50 -6.03
CA LEU A 60 4.72 -6.73 -5.78
C LEU A 60 5.14 -6.85 -4.31
N GLY A 61 4.19 -6.75 -3.38
CA GLY A 61 4.45 -6.91 -1.94
C GLY A 61 4.99 -8.30 -1.58
N LYS A 62 4.51 -9.37 -2.23
CA LYS A 62 5.02 -10.74 -2.04
C LYS A 62 6.44 -10.93 -2.57
N LEU A 63 6.83 -10.19 -3.60
CA LEU A 63 8.18 -10.26 -4.18
C LEU A 63 9.19 -9.42 -3.38
N GLY A 64 8.73 -8.33 -2.77
CA GLY A 64 9.59 -7.30 -2.18
C GLY A 64 10.10 -6.32 -3.25
N GLU A 65 10.40 -5.10 -2.81
CA GLU A 65 10.68 -3.95 -3.67
C GLU A 65 11.83 -4.19 -4.66
N ALA A 66 13.00 -4.62 -4.18
CA ALA A 66 14.18 -4.81 -5.03
C ALA A 66 13.96 -5.86 -6.14
N GLU A 67 13.31 -6.97 -5.80
CA GLU A 67 13.02 -8.04 -6.75
C GLU A 67 11.90 -7.64 -7.74
N ALA A 68 10.89 -6.91 -7.26
CA ALA A 68 9.84 -6.35 -8.10
C ALA A 68 10.40 -5.39 -9.15
N LEU A 69 11.25 -4.45 -8.74
CA LEU A 69 11.90 -3.50 -9.65
C LEU A 69 12.82 -4.22 -10.65
N ARG A 70 13.58 -5.21 -10.20
CA ARG A 70 14.42 -6.04 -11.10
C ARG A 70 13.59 -6.70 -12.20
N ARG A 71 12.43 -7.26 -11.86
CA ARG A 71 11.54 -7.92 -12.82
C ARG A 71 10.85 -6.95 -13.76
N LEU A 72 10.40 -5.80 -13.26
CA LEU A 72 9.76 -4.76 -14.07
C LEU A 72 10.75 -4.08 -15.03
N GLY A 73 12.00 -3.90 -14.60
CA GLY A 73 13.08 -3.36 -15.43
C GLY A 73 13.72 -4.38 -16.39
N SER A 74 13.38 -5.67 -16.23
CA SER A 74 13.76 -6.71 -17.19
C SER A 74 12.70 -6.76 -18.29
N GLU A 75 12.85 -5.98 -19.35
CA GLU A 75 12.06 -6.23 -20.56
C GLU A 75 12.20 -7.71 -20.96
N PRO A 76 11.13 -8.41 -21.35
CA PRO A 76 11.31 -9.58 -22.19
C PRO A 76 11.88 -9.05 -23.51
N SER A 77 13.21 -9.07 -23.65
CA SER A 77 13.85 -8.97 -24.96
C SER A 77 13.10 -9.92 -25.88
N ALA A 78 12.49 -9.36 -26.93
CA ALA A 78 11.86 -10.11 -28.00
C ALA A 78 12.89 -11.04 -28.65
N SER A 79 13.14 -12.19 -28.02
CA SER A 79 14.02 -13.23 -28.52
C SER A 79 13.17 -14.24 -29.29
N GLY A 80 12.65 -13.77 -30.41
CA GLY A 80 12.10 -14.55 -31.50
C GLY A 80 12.67 -14.00 -32.80
N ARG A 81 13.97 -14.18 -32.99
CA ARG A 81 14.74 -13.74 -34.15
C ARG A 81 14.13 -14.38 -35.40
N ASN A 82 13.53 -13.56 -36.27
CA ASN A 82 13.32 -13.91 -37.68
C ASN A 82 14.65 -14.38 -38.27
N GLY A 83 14.71 -15.65 -38.64
CA GLY A 83 15.88 -16.27 -39.27
C GLY A 83 15.46 -17.13 -40.44
N THR A 84 14.89 -16.51 -41.48
CA THR A 84 14.84 -17.12 -42.81
C THR A 84 15.91 -16.44 -43.66
N PRO A 85 17.06 -17.08 -43.96
CA PRO A 85 17.90 -16.59 -45.03
C PRO A 85 17.23 -16.97 -46.36
N ALA A 86 16.91 -15.96 -47.15
CA ALA A 86 16.50 -16.11 -48.53
C ALA A 86 17.66 -16.72 -49.33
N GLY A 87 17.33 -17.66 -50.21
CA GLY A 87 18.29 -18.31 -51.10
C GLY A 87 18.90 -17.35 -52.12
N SER A 88 20.09 -17.71 -52.58
CA SER A 88 20.65 -17.40 -53.89
C SER A 88 21.61 -18.52 -54.26
#